data_AF-A0A1H4BB30-F1
#
_entry.id   AF-A0A1H4BB30-F1
#
_cell.length_a   1.000
_cell.length_b   1.000
_cell.length_c   1.000
_cell.angle_alpha   90.00
_cell.angle_beta   90.00
_cell.angle_gamma   90.00
#
_symmetry.space_group_name_H-M   'P 1'
#
loop_
_entity.id
_entity.type
_entity.pdbx_description
1 polymer ?
#
loop_
_entity_poly.entity_id
_entity_poly.type
_entity_poly.pdbx_seq_one_letter_code
_entity_poly.pdbx_strand_id
1 'polypeptide(L)'
;MKSQYVYDVNAPKKPVNLTANADLLQNAKGLGINLSQTFEDAVLVKLKKIMEEQWLAENEEAIEAYNARIEINGVFAASKRRF
;
A
#
# COMPACT_ATOMS: atom_id res chain seq x y z
N MET A 1 7.67 -7.94 0.76
CA MET A 1 7.88 -6.81 -0.18
C MET A 1 8.21 -5.57 0.63
N LYS A 2 9.35 -4.93 0.37
CA LYS A 2 9.97 -3.95 1.28
C LYS A 2 9.16 -2.65 1.33
N SER A 3 8.82 -2.20 2.54
CA SER A 3 8.14 -0.90 2.83
C SER A 3 8.86 0.35 2.31
N GLN A 4 10.02 0.18 1.66
CA GLN A 4 10.93 1.21 1.20
C GLN A 4 10.45 1.97 -0.05
N TYR A 5 9.37 1.53 -0.69
CA TYR A 5 8.77 2.21 -1.86
C TYR A 5 7.64 3.19 -1.50
N VAL A 6 7.18 3.20 -0.24
CA VAL A 6 5.99 3.95 0.18
C VAL A 6 6.37 5.27 0.87
N TYR A 7 7.51 5.31 1.57
CA TYR A 7 8.03 6.49 2.27
C TYR A 7 9.52 6.29 2.62
N ASP A 8 10.24 7.38 2.87
CA ASP A 8 11.63 7.33 3.34
C ASP A 8 11.68 6.90 4.82
N VAL A 9 12.25 5.73 5.06
CA VAL A 9 12.42 5.15 6.40
C VAL A 9 13.42 5.91 7.27
N ASN A 10 14.29 6.73 6.68
CA ASN A 10 15.28 7.54 7.41
C ASN A 10 14.83 8.98 7.61
N ALA A 11 13.63 9.35 7.13
CA ALA A 11 13.13 10.71 7.30
C ALA A 11 12.97 11.03 8.80
N PRO A 12 13.36 12.25 9.25
CA PRO A 12 13.23 12.64 10.64
C PRO A 12 11.75 12.66 11.05
N LYS A 13 11.45 12.05 12.21
CA LYS A 13 10.09 12.07 12.79
C LYS A 13 9.68 13.51 13.05
N LYS A 14 8.60 13.96 12.41
CA LYS A 14 8.00 15.28 12.66
C LYS A 14 6.81 15.12 13.62
N PRO A 15 6.71 15.93 14.67
CA PRO A 15 5.51 15.95 15.50
C PRO A 15 4.33 16.44 14.66
N VAL A 16 3.24 15.68 14.67
CA VAL A 16 1.98 16.00 14.00
C VAL A 16 0.94 16.30 15.07
N ASN A 17 0.32 17.48 14.99
CA ASN A 17 -0.84 17.79 15.83
C ASN A 17 -2.08 17.20 15.17
N LEU A 18 -2.75 16.28 15.85
CA LEU A 18 -3.92 15.58 15.36
C LEU A 18 -5.06 15.64 16.37
N THR A 19 -6.25 15.93 15.85
CA THR A 19 -7.49 15.95 16.63
C THR A 19 -8.12 14.57 16.56
N ALA A 20 -8.30 13.92 17.70
CA ALA A 20 -8.95 12.62 17.82
C ALA A 20 -9.91 12.62 19.00
N ASN A 21 -10.79 11.61 19.07
CA ASN A 21 -11.73 11.45 20.16
C ASN A 21 -10.97 11.29 21.50
N ALA A 22 -11.32 12.13 22.48
CA ALA A 22 -10.66 12.17 23.79
C ALA A 22 -10.78 10.85 24.56
N ASP A 23 -11.94 10.19 24.52
CA ASP A 23 -12.18 8.91 25.20
C ASP A 23 -11.34 7.80 24.56
N LEU A 24 -11.22 7.81 23.23
CA LEU A 24 -10.38 6.86 22.51
C LEU A 24 -8.90 7.04 22.86
N LEU A 25 -8.42 8.28 22.98
CA LEU A 25 -7.05 8.57 23.41
C LEU A 25 -6.81 8.16 24.87
N GLN A 26 -7.78 8.38 25.76
CA GLN A 26 -7.69 7.96 27.15
C GLN A 26 -7.66 6.43 27.28
N ASN A 27 -8.55 5.73 26.59
CA ASN A 27 -8.58 4.27 26.56
C ASN A 27 -7.29 3.69 25.99
N ALA A 28 -6.78 4.25 24.89
CA ALA A 28 -5.52 3.82 24.29
C ALA A 28 -4.34 4.03 25.24
N LYS A 29 -4.26 5.19 25.92
CA LYS A 29 -3.23 5.44 26.94
C LYS A 29 -3.37 4.52 28.16
N GLY A 30 -4.59 4.26 28.62
CA GLY A 30 -4.87 3.35 29.73
C GLY A 30 -4.44 1.91 29.45
N LEU A 31 -4.46 1.51 28.18
CA LEU A 31 -4.00 0.20 27.71
C LEU A 31 -2.51 0.18 27.30
N GLY A 32 -1.79 1.29 27.46
CA GLY A 32 -0.37 1.39 27.11
C GLY A 32 -0.08 1.38 25.60
N ILE A 33 -1.07 1.72 24.77
CA ILE A 33 -0.90 1.76 23.31
C ILE A 33 -0.04 2.96 22.91
N ASN A 34 1.02 2.70 22.14
CA ASN A 34 1.86 3.76 21.59
C ASN A 34 1.19 4.43 20.39
N LEU A 35 0.51 5.54 20.65
CA LEU A 35 -0.25 6.30 19.65
C LEU A 35 0.58 6.69 18.42
N SER A 36 1.86 7.03 18.58
CA SER A 36 2.72 7.40 17.46
C SER A 36 2.99 6.20 16.55
N GLN A 37 3.30 5.03 17.12
CA GLN A 37 3.53 3.82 16.33
C GLN A 37 2.24 3.36 15.65
N THR A 38 1.12 3.32 16.37
CA THR A 38 -0.18 2.92 15.81
C THR A 38 -0.64 3.86 14.70
N PHE A 39 -0.38 5.16 14.84
CA PHE A 39 -0.65 6.14 13.79
C PHE A 39 0.21 5.89 12.56
N GLU A 40 1.53 5.71 12.72
CA GLU A 40 2.43 5.36 11.62
C GLU A 40 1.93 4.10 10.89
N ASP A 41 1.64 3.02 11.61
CA ASP A 41 1.16 1.76 11.02
C ASP A 41 -0.17 1.92 10.28
N ALA A 42 -1.14 2.64 10.87
CA ALA A 42 -2.44 2.88 10.25
C ALA A 42 -2.35 3.73 8.97
N VAL A 43 -1.47 4.75 8.99
CA VAL A 43 -1.18 5.57 7.80
C VAL A 43 -0.55 4.72 6.72
N LEU A 44 0.39 3.83 7.05
CA LEU A 44 1.03 2.95 6.06
C LEU A 44 0.06 1.99 5.41
N VAL A 45 -0.86 1.40 6.17
CA VAL A 45 -1.90 0.52 5.61
C VAL A 45 -2.77 1.29 4.61
N LYS A 46 -3.23 2.50 4.97
CA LYS A 46 -4.02 3.34 4.06
C LYS A 46 -3.22 3.79 2.84
N LEU A 47 -1.96 4.21 3.01
CA LEU A 47 -1.13 4.68 1.91
C LEU A 47 -0.87 3.56 0.91
N LYS A 48 -0.55 2.35 1.39
CA LYS A 48 -0.41 1.16 0.54
C LYS A 48 -1.66 0.89 -0.28
N LYS A 49 -2.83 0.93 0.36
CA LYS A 49 -4.10 0.67 -0.32
C LYS A 49 -4.38 1.72 -1.42
N ILE A 50 -4.19 3.00 -1.11
CA ILE A 50 -4.39 4.08 -2.09
C ILE A 50 -3.38 3.96 -3.23
N MET A 51 -2.11 3.70 -2.95
CA MET A 51 -1.09 3.51 -3.99
C MET A 51 -1.37 2.29 -4.86
N GLU A 52 -1.91 1.21 -4.28
CA GLU A 52 -2.32 0.02 -5.02
C GLU A 52 -3.53 0.31 -5.91
N GLU A 53 -4.55 0.99 -5.40
CA GLU A 53 -5.71 1.44 -6.17
C GLU A 53 -5.30 2.38 -7.31
N GLN A 54 -4.39 3.32 -7.04
CA GLN A 54 -3.88 4.26 -8.04
C GLN A 54 -3.00 3.55 -9.08
N TRP A 55 -2.15 2.62 -8.66
CA TRP A 55 -1.35 1.81 -9.59
C TRP A 55 -2.24 0.95 -10.48
N LEU A 56 -3.28 0.34 -9.93
CA LEU A 56 -4.27 -0.43 -10.71
C LEU A 56 -4.97 0.47 -11.74
N ALA A 57 -5.42 1.66 -11.35
CA ALA A 57 -6.07 2.60 -12.26
C ALA A 57 -5.11 3.09 -13.37
N GLU A 58 -3.85 3.38 -13.03
CA GLU A 58 -2.84 3.82 -14.01
C GLU A 58 -2.34 2.70 -14.93
N ASN A 59 -2.38 1.45 -14.46
CA ASN A 59 -1.92 0.29 -15.25
C ASN A 59 -3.07 -0.46 -15.91
N GLU A 60 -4.33 -0.06 -15.72
CA GLU A 60 -5.50 -0.72 -16.32
C GLU A 60 -5.39 -0.74 -17.84
N GLU A 61 -5.09 0.39 -18.49
CA GLU A 61 -4.86 0.46 -19.94
C GLU A 61 -3.65 -0.37 -20.39
N ALA A 62 -2.57 -0.39 -19.62
CA ALA A 62 -1.36 -1.13 -19.96
C ALA A 62 -1.56 -2.66 -19.82
N ILE A 63 -2.34 -3.07 -18.81
CA ILE A 63 -2.72 -4.46 -18.55
C ILE A 63 -3.74 -4.91 -19.60
N GLU A 64 -4.73 -4.10 -19.95
CA GLU A 64 -5.68 -4.41 -21.03
C GLU A 64 -4.96 -4.52 -22.38
N ALA A 65 -4.07 -3.59 -22.73
CA ALA A 65 -3.30 -3.67 -23.96
C ALA A 65 -2.39 -4.92 -23.99
N TYR A 66 -1.82 -5.30 -22.86
CA TYR A 66 -1.04 -6.54 -22.73
C TYR A 66 -1.93 -7.79 -22.83
N ASN A 67 -3.10 -7.80 -22.18
CA ASN A 67 -4.06 -8.90 -22.23
C ASN A 67 -4.61 -9.08 -23.66
N ALA A 68 -4.98 -8.01 -24.34
CA ALA A 68 -5.40 -8.04 -25.74
C ALA A 68 -4.28 -8.57 -26.65
N ARG A 69 -3.02 -8.20 -26.38
CA ARG A 69 -1.86 -8.76 -27.10
C ARG A 69 -1.72 -10.27 -26.85
N ILE A 70 -1.92 -10.74 -25.62
CA ILE A 70 -1.85 -12.17 -25.26
C ILE A 70 -3.02 -12.96 -25.88
N GLU A 71 -4.23 -12.40 -25.94
CA GLU A 71 -5.37 -13.03 -26.62
C GLU A 71 -5.13 -13.18 -28.13
N ILE A 72 -4.53 -12.16 -28.77
CA ILE A 72 -4.28 -12.17 -30.21
C ILE A 72 -3.04 -13.00 -30.58
N ASN A 73 -1.95 -12.91 -29.81
CA ASN A 73 -0.65 -13.49 -30.19
C ASN A 73 -0.27 -14.75 -29.38
N GLY A 74 -1.08 -15.12 -28.38
CA GLY A 74 -0.75 -16.16 -27.43
C GLY A 74 0.39 -15.78 -26.47
N VAL A 75 0.58 -16.58 -25.43
CA VAL A 75 1.66 -16.39 -24.46
C VAL A 75 2.98 -16.90 -25.06
N PHE A 76 4.04 -16.08 -24.99
CA PHE A 76 5.38 -16.49 -25.40
C PHE A 76 5.82 -17.74 -24.63
N ALA A 77 6.25 -18.78 -25.35
CA ALA A 77 6.62 -20.10 -24.84
C ALA A 77 5.49 -21.00 -24.29
N ALA A 78 4.22 -20.73 -24.62
CA ALA A 78 3.12 -21.68 -24.33
C ALA A 78 3.40 -23.11 -24.86
N SER A 79 4.05 -23.21 -26.01
CA SER A 79 4.47 -24.48 -26.64
C SER A 79 5.64 -25.19 -25.94
N LYS A 80 6.24 -24.61 -24.89
CA LYS A 80 7.36 -25.20 -24.12
C LYS A 80 7.01 -25.53 -22.67
N ARG A 81 5.76 -25.33 -22.23
CA ARG A 81 5.30 -25.85 -20.92
C ARG A 81 5.16 -27.37 -21.02
N ARG A 82 6.11 -28.10 -20.43
CA ARG A 82 5.93 -29.52 -20.09
C ARG A 82 5.30 -29.57 -18.70
N PHE A 83 4.18 -30.28 -18.57
CA PHE A 83 3.57 -30.66 -17.29
C PHE A 83 4.31 -31.85 -16.69
#